data_AF-A0A4Q6BK82-F1
#
_entry.id   AF-A0A4Q6BK82-F1
#
_cell.length_a   1.000
_cell.length_b   1.000
_cell.length_c   1.000
_cell.angle_alpha   90.00
_cell.angle_beta   90.00
_cell.angle_gamma   90.00
#
_symmetry.space_group_name_H-M   'P 1'
#
loop_
_entity.id
_entity.type
_entity.pdbx_description
1 polymer ?
#
loop_
_entity_poly.entity_id
_entity_poly.type
_entity_poly.pdbx_seq_one_letter_code
_entity_poly.pdbx_strand_id
1 'polypeptide(L)'
;MLRSLLLLTSIFVISGCASINSVSLTPVPAKRSQVVTAQVEKTDNDYIDGLVTELKQKCPNGIVSGILTKDETISYFIVYTKRISATGFCNVAQAKEATNLKKGRSSASVDGEG
;
A
#
# COMPACT_ATOMS: atom_id res chain seq x y z
N MET A 1 4.34 -12.53 -48.82
CA MET A 1 3.83 -13.32 -47.68
C MET A 1 4.86 -13.46 -46.54
N LEU A 2 6.09 -13.90 -46.78
CA LEU A 2 7.14 -14.05 -45.75
C LEU A 2 7.46 -12.77 -44.95
N ARG A 3 7.49 -11.60 -45.59
CA ARG A 3 7.67 -10.29 -44.92
C ARG A 3 6.57 -9.96 -43.92
N SER A 4 5.32 -10.32 -44.23
CA SER A 4 4.18 -10.06 -43.36
C SER A 4 4.15 -11.01 -42.17
N LEU A 5 4.64 -12.24 -42.34
CA LEU A 5 4.79 -13.22 -41.27
C LEU A 5 5.92 -12.84 -40.29
N LEU A 6 7.03 -12.28 -40.81
CA LEU A 6 8.13 -11.73 -40.00
C LEU A 6 7.69 -10.51 -39.17
N LEU A 7 6.83 -9.66 -39.71
CA LEU A 7 6.29 -8.51 -38.98
C LEU A 7 5.34 -8.94 -37.85
N LEU A 8 4.45 -9.91 -38.11
CA LEU A 8 3.54 -10.43 -37.07
C LEU A 8 4.28 -11.12 -35.92
N THR A 9 5.33 -11.88 -36.23
CA THR A 9 6.14 -12.56 -35.20
C THR A 9 6.93 -11.57 -34.37
N SER A 10 7.49 -10.51 -34.96
CA SER A 10 8.22 -9.48 -34.22
C SER A 10 7.34 -8.75 -33.19
N ILE A 11 6.08 -8.48 -33.52
CA ILE A 11 5.12 -7.83 -32.60
C ILE A 11 4.84 -8.70 -31.37
N PHE A 12 4.77 -10.02 -31.55
CA PHE A 12 4.49 -10.97 -30.45
C PHE A 12 5.66 -11.10 -29.47
N VAL A 13 6.89 -10.89 -29.92
CA VAL A 13 8.07 -10.94 -29.05
C VAL A 13 8.19 -9.68 -28.18
N ILE A 14 7.57 -8.56 -28.61
CA ILE A 14 7.63 -7.28 -27.89
C ILE A 14 6.46 -7.14 -26.89
N SER A 15 5.44 -8.02 -26.93
CA SER A 15 4.34 -7.98 -25.95
C SER A 15 4.80 -8.48 -24.58
N GLY A 16 5.09 -7.55 -23.67
CA GLY A 16 5.27 -7.85 -22.24
C GLY A 16 3.93 -8.11 -21.56
N CYS A 17 3.86 -9.13 -20.71
CA CYS A 17 2.70 -9.39 -19.86
C CYS A 17 2.94 -8.77 -18.48
N ALA A 18 2.04 -7.89 -18.04
CA ALA A 18 2.02 -7.38 -16.66
C ALA A 18 0.82 -8.00 -15.93
N SER A 19 1.08 -8.68 -14.81
CA SER A 19 0.04 -9.16 -13.89
C SER A 19 -0.03 -8.24 -12.68
N ILE A 20 -1.23 -7.73 -12.41
CA ILE A 20 -1.46 -6.77 -11.32
C ILE A 20 -2.46 -7.39 -10.34
N ASN A 21 -2.02 -7.60 -9.11
CA ASN A 21 -2.87 -8.02 -8.00
C ASN A 21 -3.05 -6.85 -7.04
N SER A 22 -4.29 -6.49 -6.72
CA SER A 22 -4.58 -5.46 -5.71
C SER A 22 -5.40 -6.06 -4.58
N VAL A 23 -4.91 -5.88 -3.35
CA VAL A 23 -5.52 -6.39 -2.13
C VAL A 23 -5.74 -5.22 -1.17
N SER A 24 -6.97 -5.05 -0.69
CA SER A 24 -7.28 -4.13 0.40
C SER A 24 -7.16 -4.85 1.74
N LEU A 25 -6.21 -4.45 2.58
CA LEU A 25 -5.98 -5.07 3.89
C LEU A 25 -6.92 -4.54 4.97
N THR A 26 -7.63 -3.44 4.73
CA THR A 26 -8.55 -2.81 5.69
C THR A 26 -9.73 -2.14 4.99
N PRO A 27 -10.87 -1.93 5.69
CA PRO A 27 -12.03 -1.23 5.13
C PRO A 27 -11.65 0.18 4.64
N VAL A 28 -12.04 0.51 3.42
CA VAL A 28 -11.81 1.84 2.84
C VAL A 28 -12.74 2.85 3.52
N PRO A 29 -12.21 3.92 4.15
CA PRO A 29 -13.02 4.90 4.86
C PRO A 29 -13.89 5.71 3.89
N ALA A 30 -15.10 6.09 4.33
CA ALA A 30 -16.04 6.88 3.54
C ALA A 30 -15.51 8.29 3.16
N LYS A 31 -14.57 8.82 3.94
CA LYS A 31 -13.88 10.09 3.64
C LYS A 31 -12.49 9.83 3.05
N ARG A 32 -12.36 10.04 1.74
CA ARG A 32 -11.13 9.83 0.95
C ARG A 32 -10.21 11.06 0.86
N SER A 33 -10.39 12.05 1.73
CA SER A 33 -9.87 13.42 1.52
C SER A 33 -8.34 13.57 1.59
N GLN A 34 -7.61 12.56 2.09
CA GLN A 34 -6.15 12.61 2.18
C GLN A 34 -5.54 11.23 1.85
N VAL A 35 -5.25 11.01 0.57
CA VAL A 35 -4.56 9.81 0.09
C VAL A 35 -3.07 9.94 0.36
N VAL A 36 -2.48 8.93 0.98
CA VAL A 36 -1.03 8.81 1.20
C VAL A 36 -0.53 7.54 0.53
N THR A 37 0.60 7.62 -0.16
CA THR A 37 1.11 6.52 -0.99
C THR A 37 2.55 6.23 -0.61
N ALA A 38 2.93 4.96 -0.56
CA ALA A 38 4.29 4.47 -0.34
C ALA A 38 4.62 3.42 -1.39
N GLN A 39 5.87 3.36 -1.85
CA GLN A 39 6.28 2.44 -2.91
C GLN A 39 7.64 1.82 -2.60
N VAL A 40 7.75 0.51 -2.83
CA VAL A 40 9.01 -0.22 -2.70
C VAL A 40 9.20 -1.10 -3.94
N GLU A 41 10.35 -0.93 -4.59
CA GLU A 41 10.83 -1.84 -5.63
C GLU A 41 11.81 -2.83 -4.99
N LYS A 42 11.33 -4.00 -4.58
CA LYS A 42 12.17 -5.07 -4.02
C LYS A 42 11.66 -6.46 -4.41
N THR A 43 12.61 -7.40 -4.49
CA THR A 43 12.37 -8.84 -4.67
C THR A 43 12.21 -9.60 -3.34
N ASP A 44 12.53 -8.98 -2.20
CA ASP A 44 12.44 -9.58 -0.86
C ASP A 44 11.12 -9.28 -0.17
N ASN A 45 10.63 -10.24 0.62
CA ASN A 45 9.34 -10.18 1.33
C ASN A 45 9.33 -9.22 2.55
N ASP A 46 10.45 -8.58 2.87
CA ASP A 46 10.60 -7.71 4.05
C ASP A 46 10.32 -6.22 3.75
N TYR A 47 9.37 -5.97 2.85
CA TYR A 47 9.04 -4.63 2.36
C TYR A 47 8.00 -3.90 3.23
N ILE A 48 7.38 -4.61 4.18
CA ILE A 48 6.27 -4.11 5.01
C ILE A 48 6.74 -2.93 5.87
N ASP A 49 7.88 -3.05 6.54
CA ASP A 49 8.37 -2.03 7.48
C ASP A 49 8.72 -0.71 6.79
N GLY A 50 9.31 -0.80 5.58
CA GLY A 50 9.58 0.36 4.74
C GLY A 50 8.31 1.09 4.33
N LEU A 51 7.30 0.34 3.86
CA LEU A 51 6.01 0.91 3.46
C LEU A 51 5.27 1.54 4.64
N VAL A 52 5.24 0.88 5.80
CA VAL A 52 4.57 1.40 7.00
C VAL A 52 5.26 2.67 7.49
N THR A 53 6.60 2.70 7.47
CA THR A 53 7.37 3.89 7.88
C THR A 53 7.10 5.07 6.95
N GLU A 54 7.11 4.84 5.63
CA GLU A 54 6.85 5.89 4.64
C GLU A 54 5.40 6.41 4.73
N LEU A 55 4.42 5.53 4.93
CA LEU A 55 3.02 5.91 5.15
C LEU A 55 2.83 6.74 6.43
N LYS A 56 3.52 6.39 7.52
CA LYS A 56 3.49 7.15 8.78
C LYS A 56 4.13 8.53 8.63
N GLN A 57 5.26 8.63 7.94
CA GLN A 57 5.91 9.92 7.66
C GLN A 57 5.00 10.87 6.85
N LYS A 58 4.20 10.32 5.95
CA LYS A 58 3.21 11.08 5.15
C LYS A 58 1.93 11.42 5.93
N CYS A 59 1.77 10.92 7.16
CA CYS A 59 0.61 11.16 8.03
C CYS A 59 1.03 11.35 9.51
N PRO A 60 1.85 12.37 9.85
CA PRO A 60 2.51 12.48 11.15
C PRO A 60 1.56 12.72 12.33
N ASN A 61 0.39 13.31 12.09
CA ASN A 61 -0.61 13.65 13.12
C ASN A 61 -1.92 12.86 12.97
N GLY A 62 -1.95 11.85 12.09
CA GLY A 62 -3.16 11.13 11.74
C GLY A 62 -3.01 9.61 11.90
N ILE A 63 -4.11 8.89 11.73
CA ILE A 63 -4.10 7.43 11.61
C ILE A 63 -4.26 7.08 10.13
N VAL A 64 -3.34 6.27 9.60
CA VAL A 64 -3.46 5.70 8.26
C VAL A 64 -4.45 4.54 8.31
N SER A 65 -5.48 4.59 7.46
CA SER A 65 -6.55 3.59 7.36
C SER A 65 -6.81 3.24 5.88
N GLY A 66 -7.49 2.12 5.61
CA GLY A 66 -7.80 1.72 4.23
C GLY A 66 -6.56 1.46 3.38
N ILE A 67 -5.58 0.74 3.94
CA ILE A 67 -4.34 0.38 3.23
C ILE A 67 -4.67 -0.62 2.10
N LEU A 68 -4.50 -0.17 0.86
CA LEU A 68 -4.51 -0.94 -0.36
C LEU A 68 -3.07 -1.24 -0.78
N THR A 69 -2.70 -2.51 -0.78
CA THR A 69 -1.45 -2.97 -1.37
C THR A 69 -1.70 -3.41 -2.81
N LYS A 70 -0.85 -2.96 -3.71
CA LYS A 70 -0.84 -3.35 -5.12
C LYS A 70 0.50 -4.02 -5.39
N ASP A 71 0.43 -5.29 -5.74
CA ASP A 71 1.55 -6.12 -6.18
C ASP A 71 1.50 -6.19 -7.71
N GLU A 72 2.47 -5.56 -8.35
CA GLU A 72 2.66 -5.62 -9.79
C GLU A 72 3.88 -6.48 -10.10
N THR A 73 3.64 -7.59 -10.78
CA THR A 73 4.73 -8.39 -11.37
C THR A 73 4.72 -8.13 -12.87
N ILE A 74 5.78 -7.50 -13.36
CA ILE A 74 5.97 -7.19 -14.77
C ILE A 74 6.97 -8.20 -15.31
N SER A 75 6.50 -9.08 -16.20
CA SER A 75 7.34 -10.06 -16.87
C SER A 75 7.75 -9.52 -18.25
N TYR A 76 9.03 -9.17 -18.37
CA TYR A 76 9.68 -8.98 -19.66
C TYR A 76 10.21 -10.33 -20.15
N PHE A 77 10.53 -10.43 -21.45
CA PHE A 77 10.93 -11.68 -22.11
C PHE A 77 12.10 -12.44 -21.42
N ILE A 78 12.96 -11.74 -20.65
CA ILE A 78 14.14 -12.31 -19.96
C ILE A 78 14.21 -11.91 -18.47
N VAL A 79 13.55 -10.83 -18.07
CA VAL A 79 13.64 -10.28 -16.71
C VAL A 79 12.25 -10.06 -16.13
N TYR A 80 12.08 -10.29 -14.83
CA TYR A 80 10.85 -9.95 -14.13
C TYR A 80 11.14 -8.89 -13.07
N THR A 81 10.26 -7.91 -12.99
CA THR A 81 10.31 -6.85 -11.98
C THR A 81 9.09 -6.96 -11.09
N LYS A 82 9.31 -6.96 -9.77
CA LYS A 82 8.23 -6.85 -8.78
C LYS A 82 8.17 -5.44 -8.22
N ARG A 83 6.99 -4.84 -8.26
CA ARG A 83 6.71 -3.53 -7.68
C ARG A 83 5.58 -3.66 -6.67
N ILE A 84 5.84 -3.21 -5.45
CA ILE A 84 4.84 -3.24 -4.39
C ILE A 84 4.56 -1.80 -3.99
N SER A 85 3.31 -1.38 -4.15
CA SER A 85 2.86 -0.06 -3.72
C SER A 85 1.76 -0.20 -2.67
N ALA A 86 1.84 0.60 -1.61
CA ALA A 86 0.79 0.70 -0.60
C ALA A 86 0.18 2.09 -0.64
N THR A 87 -1.15 2.14 -0.73
CA THR A 87 -1.93 3.38 -0.69
C THR A 87 -2.80 3.34 0.54
N GLY A 88 -2.81 4.39 1.34
CA GLY A 88 -3.67 4.50 2.51
C GLY A 88 -4.36 5.86 2.55
N PHE A 89 -5.24 6.03 3.53
CA PHE A 89 -5.96 7.27 3.78
C PHE A 89 -5.58 7.81 5.16
N CYS A 90 -5.04 9.02 5.20
CA CYS A 90 -4.71 9.71 6.45
C CYS A 90 -5.98 10.28 7.07
N ASN A 91 -6.30 9.86 8.29
CA ASN A 91 -7.45 10.36 9.05
C ASN A 91 -7.02 10.98 10.37
N VAL A 92 -6.97 12.32 10.39
CA VAL A 92 -6.66 13.13 11.57
C VAL A 92 -7.80 13.16 12.60
N ALA A 93 -9.05 12.94 12.19
CA ALA A 93 -10.19 12.93 13.11
C ALA A 93 -10.22 11.64 13.96
N GLN A 94 -9.98 10.48 13.32
CA GLN A 94 -9.84 9.20 14.03
C GLN A 94 -8.65 9.22 15.01
N ALA A 95 -7.57 9.92 14.68
CA ALA A 95 -6.43 10.08 15.57
C ALA A 95 -6.79 10.81 16.88
N LYS A 96 -7.60 11.87 16.79
CA LYS A 96 -8.10 12.62 17.94
C LYS A 96 -9.07 11.82 18.80
N GLU A 97 -9.90 10.99 18.19
CA GLU A 97 -10.85 10.14 18.90
C GLU A 97 -10.12 9.01 19.66
N ALA A 98 -9.14 8.36 19.04
CA ALA A 98 -8.30 7.36 19.68
C ALA A 98 -7.49 7.91 20.86
N THR A 99 -7.02 9.16 20.78
CA THR A 99 -6.32 9.81 21.91
C THR A 99 -7.26 10.17 23.05
N ASN A 100 -8.49 10.62 22.76
CA ASN A 100 -9.49 10.86 23.80
C ASN A 100 -9.93 9.57 24.51
N LEU A 101 -10.08 8.46 23.77
CA LEU A 101 -10.43 7.16 24.35
C LEU A 101 -9.34 6.63 25.29
N LYS A 102 -8.06 6.81 24.92
CA LYS A 102 -6.92 6.46 25.81
C LYS A 102 -6.87 7.34 27.05
N LYS A 103 -7.18 8.64 26.92
CA LYS A 103 -7.19 9.59 28.04
C LYS A 103 -8.30 9.26 29.06
N GLY A 104 -9.49 8.87 28.61
CA GLY A 104 -10.59 8.46 29.50
C GLY A 104 -10.33 7.16 30.26
N ARG A 105 -9.59 6.21 29.68
CA ARG A 105 -9.28 4.92 30.31
C ARG A 105 -8.14 4.98 31.33
N SER A 106 -7.22 5.95 31.19
CA SER A 106 -6.13 6.17 32.15
C SER A 106 -6.57 6.86 33.44
N SER A 107 -7.75 7.47 33.47
CA SER A 107 -8.32 8.11 34.67
C SER A 107 -9.15 7.16 35.53
N ALA A 108 -9.28 5.89 35.16
CA ALA A 108 -10.12 4.89 35.83
C ALA A 108 -9.33 3.79 36.57
N SER A 109 -8.01 3.95 36.74
CA SER A 109 -7.12 2.93 37.34
C SER A 109 -6.25 3.44 38.49
N VAL A 110 -6.68 4.51 39.18
CA VAL A 110 -6.08 4.95 40.45
C VAL A 110 -7.19 4.97 41.49
N ASP A 111 -7.54 3.82 42.05
CA ASP A 111 -8.26 3.67 43.33
C ASP A 111 -8.30 2.18 43.66
N GLY A 112 -7.33 1.69 44.44
CA GLY A 112 -7.39 0.31 44.93
C GLY A 112 -6.06 -0.31 45.33
N GLU A 113 -5.35 0.28 46.29
CA GLU A 113 -4.63 -0.53 47.27
C GLU A 113 -4.49 0.30 48.55
N GLY A 114 -5.24 -0.11 49.58
CA GLY A 114 -5.20 0.38 50.95
C GLY A 114 -5.05 -0.81 51.87
#